data_AF-A0A2N1GUJ1-F1
#
_entry.id   AF-A0A2N1GUJ1-F1
#
_cell.length_a   1.000
_cell.length_b   1.000
_cell.length_c   1.000
_cell.angle_alpha   90.00
_cell.angle_beta   90.00
_cell.angle_gamma   90.00
#
_symmetry.space_group_name_H-M   'P 1'
#
loop_
_entity.id
_entity.type
_entity.pdbx_description
1 polymer ?
#
loop_
_entity_poly.entity_id
_entity_poly.type
_entity_poly.pdbx_seq_one_letter_code
_entity_poly.pdbx_strand_id
1 'polypeptide(L)'
;MGDTLQTLFSWFPVMRMLYQSKSEQEFDDFLDRHIEESVQRMEAEAQHLSEDCEEKLSAFFAAALSMPGLSVERESYSNGHVDLTIRSESIKRPQRRLAEAKIYAGPAYHAQAIEQLVSRYSTGRQSRGYVLEYVKKPGISDIVVKLRAKADLDFPVHQQGATCDHQMKWAYISDHRHTSQELIRVVHINVNLYR
;
A
#
# COMPACT_ATOMS: atom_id res chain seq x y z
N MET A 1 -1.88 -35.58 4.97
CA MET A 1 -1.62 -34.24 4.38
C MET A 1 -2.68 -33.20 4.73
N GLY A 2 -3.98 -33.55 4.83
CA GLY A 2 -5.04 -32.58 5.21
C GLY A 2 -4.87 -31.98 6.62
N ASP A 3 -4.43 -32.77 7.59
CA ASP A 3 -4.30 -32.37 8.99
C ASP A 3 -3.17 -31.35 9.24
N THR A 4 -2.07 -31.48 8.50
CA THR A 4 -0.88 -30.63 8.66
C THR A 4 -1.11 -29.22 8.09
N LEU A 5 -1.80 -29.10 6.96
CA LEU A 5 -2.15 -27.80 6.37
C LEU A 5 -3.21 -27.07 7.19
N GLN A 6 -4.20 -27.78 7.74
CA GLN A 6 -5.18 -27.19 8.65
C GLN A 6 -4.50 -26.67 9.92
N THR A 7 -3.58 -27.44 10.50
CA THR A 7 -2.79 -27.00 11.66
C THR A 7 -1.95 -25.76 11.32
N LEU A 8 -1.23 -25.76 10.20
CA LEU A 8 -0.46 -24.59 9.75
C LEU A 8 -1.34 -23.34 9.63
N PHE A 9 -2.49 -23.45 8.96
CA PHE A 9 -3.43 -22.34 8.79
C PHE A 9 -4.13 -21.91 10.08
N SER A 10 -4.18 -22.77 11.09
CA SER A 10 -4.65 -22.38 12.43
C SER A 10 -3.62 -21.51 13.16
N TRP A 11 -2.32 -21.77 12.95
CA TRP A 11 -1.24 -21.00 13.57
C TRP A 11 -0.93 -19.70 12.82
N PHE A 12 -1.15 -19.69 11.50
CA PHE A 12 -0.86 -18.55 10.63
C PHE A 12 -2.13 -18.10 9.88
N PRO A 13 -3.03 -17.36 10.55
CA PRO A 13 -4.32 -16.96 9.97
C PRO A 13 -4.16 -16.04 8.74
N VAL A 14 -3.14 -15.20 8.71
CA VAL A 14 -2.82 -14.33 7.56
C VAL A 14 -2.42 -15.15 6.33
N MET A 15 -1.59 -16.18 6.52
CA MET A 15 -1.25 -17.13 5.45
C MET A 15 -2.49 -17.87 4.96
N ARG A 16 -3.39 -18.27 5.86
CA ARG A 16 -4.66 -18.90 5.48
C ARG A 16 -5.49 -18.00 4.57
N MET A 17 -5.61 -16.70 4.88
CA MET A 17 -6.40 -15.75 4.08
C MET A 17 -5.86 -15.66 2.64
N LEU A 18 -4.54 -15.53 2.48
CA LEU A 18 -3.90 -15.51 1.15
C LEU A 18 -4.21 -16.78 0.33
N TYR A 19 -4.03 -17.96 0.94
CA TYR A 19 -4.23 -19.23 0.25
C TYR A 19 -5.70 -19.56 -0.03
N GLN A 20 -6.62 -19.04 0.79
CA GLN A 20 -8.05 -19.29 0.65
C GLN A 20 -8.78 -18.23 -0.17
N SER A 21 -8.12 -17.11 -0.48
CA SER A 21 -8.67 -16.05 -1.34
C SER A 21 -9.03 -16.58 -2.72
N LYS A 22 -10.26 -16.28 -3.14
CA LYS A 22 -10.87 -16.64 -4.41
C LYS A 22 -11.31 -15.42 -5.21
N SER A 23 -11.32 -14.23 -4.63
CA SER A 23 -11.72 -12.99 -5.29
C SER A 23 -10.69 -11.88 -5.10
N GLU A 24 -10.76 -10.84 -5.91
CA GLU A 24 -9.94 -9.63 -5.74
C GLU A 24 -10.18 -9.01 -4.36
N GLN A 25 -11.43 -8.92 -3.92
CA GLN A 25 -11.79 -8.38 -2.61
C GLN A 25 -11.17 -9.18 -1.47
N GLU A 26 -11.27 -10.52 -1.50
CA GLU A 26 -10.68 -11.37 -0.45
C GLU A 26 -9.14 -11.27 -0.44
N PHE A 27 -8.51 -11.06 -1.61
CA PHE A 27 -7.08 -10.81 -1.68
C PHE A 27 -6.72 -9.43 -1.10
N ASP A 28 -7.53 -8.42 -1.39
CA ASP A 28 -7.32 -7.07 -0.88
C ASP A 28 -7.54 -6.99 0.63
N ASP A 29 -8.53 -7.70 1.18
CA ASP A 29 -8.77 -7.80 2.63
C ASP A 29 -7.59 -8.47 3.35
N PHE A 30 -7.00 -9.52 2.74
CA PHE A 30 -5.75 -10.11 3.20
C PHE A 30 -4.61 -9.08 3.17
N LEU A 31 -4.46 -8.40 2.03
CA LEU A 31 -3.33 -7.52 1.80
C LEU A 31 -3.37 -6.32 2.75
N ASP A 32 -4.53 -5.73 2.99
CA ASP A 32 -4.70 -4.63 3.95
C ASP A 32 -4.26 -5.03 5.36
N ARG A 33 -4.66 -6.24 5.81
CA ARG A 33 -4.25 -6.75 7.12
C ARG A 33 -2.74 -6.99 7.20
N HIS A 34 -2.16 -7.58 6.15
CA HIS A 34 -0.73 -7.90 6.13
C HIS A 34 0.15 -6.63 5.98
N ILE A 35 -0.36 -5.63 5.25
CA ILE A 35 0.22 -4.28 5.20
C ILE A 35 0.19 -3.64 6.58
N GLU A 36 -0.92 -3.69 7.30
CA GLU A 36 -1.02 -3.13 8.66
C GLU A 36 0.03 -3.74 9.59
N GLU A 37 0.17 -5.07 9.60
CA GLU A 37 1.20 -5.76 10.37
C GLU A 37 2.63 -5.33 9.96
N SER A 38 2.85 -5.09 8.66
CA SER A 38 4.14 -4.63 8.13
C SER A 38 4.44 -3.18 8.52
N VAL A 39 3.43 -2.30 8.50
CA VAL A 39 3.53 -0.91 8.98
C VAL A 39 3.88 -0.89 10.46
N GLN A 40 3.19 -1.68 11.28
CA GLN A 40 3.47 -1.76 12.73
C GLN A 40 4.92 -2.19 13.02
N ARG A 41 5.49 -3.10 12.20
CA ARG A 41 6.91 -3.46 12.30
C ARG A 41 7.83 -2.30 11.94
N MET A 42 7.55 -1.56 10.88
CA MET A 42 8.32 -0.35 10.55
C MET A 42 8.26 0.69 11.67
N GLU A 43 7.07 0.93 12.22
CA GLU A 43 6.88 1.90 13.30
C GLU A 43 7.58 1.46 14.59
N ALA A 44 7.64 0.15 14.87
CA ALA A 44 8.42 -0.40 15.99
C ALA A 44 9.91 -0.11 15.86
N GLU A 45 10.43 -0.18 14.63
CA GLU A 45 11.84 0.06 14.28
C GLU A 45 12.13 1.52 13.89
N ALA A 46 11.20 2.45 14.12
CA ALA A 46 11.30 3.84 13.65
C ALA A 46 12.62 4.54 14.04
N GLN A 47 13.16 4.25 15.23
CA GLN A 47 14.43 4.81 15.70
C GLN A 47 15.64 4.44 14.82
N HIS A 48 15.56 3.32 14.09
CA HIS A 48 16.60 2.86 13.16
C HIS A 48 16.32 3.26 11.72
N LEU A 49 15.06 3.61 11.40
CA LEU A 49 14.59 3.92 10.05
C LEU A 49 14.43 5.43 9.79
N SER A 50 14.41 6.25 10.84
CA SER A 50 14.12 7.70 10.75
C SER A 50 15.10 8.47 9.87
N GLU A 51 16.34 7.99 9.71
CA GLU A 51 17.37 8.62 8.87
C GLU A 51 17.48 7.99 7.47
N ASP A 52 16.78 6.88 7.21
CA ASP A 52 16.94 6.12 5.97
C ASP A 52 16.27 6.78 4.75
N CYS A 53 16.87 6.64 3.58
CA CYS A 53 16.26 7.12 2.34
C CYS A 53 15.05 6.27 1.92
N GLU A 54 14.25 6.81 1.00
CA GLU A 54 13.06 6.16 0.44
C GLU A 54 13.33 4.73 -0.08
N GLU A 55 14.47 4.53 -0.75
CA GLU A 55 14.86 3.22 -1.28
C GLU A 55 15.02 2.17 -0.17
N LYS A 56 15.68 2.54 0.93
CA LYS A 56 15.90 1.64 2.08
C LYS A 56 14.61 1.39 2.85
N LEU A 57 13.78 2.41 3.03
CA LEU A 57 12.46 2.26 3.67
C LEU A 57 11.56 1.33 2.86
N SER A 58 11.56 1.49 1.52
CA SER A 58 10.84 0.61 0.60
C SER A 58 11.42 -0.81 0.62
N ALA A 59 12.74 -0.97 0.74
CA ALA A 59 13.40 -2.26 0.92
C ALA A 59 12.95 -2.97 2.19
N PHE A 60 12.94 -2.25 3.31
CA PHE A 60 12.47 -2.77 4.58
C PHE A 60 10.99 -3.17 4.48
N PHE A 61 10.14 -2.30 3.93
CA PHE A 61 8.71 -2.60 3.78
C PHE A 61 8.47 -3.82 2.88
N ALA A 62 9.16 -3.92 1.74
CA ALA A 62 9.07 -5.07 0.85
C ALA A 62 9.49 -6.37 1.56
N ALA A 63 10.57 -6.33 2.35
CA ALA A 63 11.01 -7.47 3.13
C ALA A 63 10.01 -7.85 4.23
N ALA A 64 9.44 -6.87 4.93
CA ALA A 64 8.44 -7.09 5.97
C ALA A 64 7.13 -7.68 5.42
N LEU A 65 6.74 -7.24 4.22
CA LEU A 65 5.53 -7.67 3.52
C LEU A 65 5.71 -9.01 2.78
N SER A 66 6.92 -9.39 2.40
CA SER A 66 7.17 -10.65 1.70
C SER A 66 6.89 -11.86 2.59
N MET A 67 6.20 -12.87 2.05
CA MET A 67 5.91 -14.12 2.75
C MET A 67 5.66 -15.26 1.76
N PRO A 68 5.69 -16.53 2.18
CA PRO A 68 5.38 -17.65 1.29
C PRO A 68 4.01 -17.49 0.61
N GLY A 69 4.02 -17.38 -0.73
CA GLY A 69 2.83 -17.14 -1.55
C GLY A 69 2.58 -15.68 -1.94
N LEU A 70 3.35 -14.73 -1.40
CA LEU A 70 3.28 -13.30 -1.72
C LEU A 70 4.68 -12.76 -2.02
N SER A 71 4.96 -12.44 -3.28
CA SER A 71 6.19 -11.76 -3.68
C SER A 71 6.00 -10.25 -3.69
N VAL A 72 7.04 -9.53 -3.27
CA VAL A 72 7.10 -8.07 -3.32
C VAL A 72 8.37 -7.70 -4.04
N GLU A 73 8.22 -7.35 -5.32
CA GLU A 73 9.32 -6.93 -6.16
C GLU A 73 9.50 -5.41 -6.02
N ARG A 74 10.74 -5.00 -5.77
CA ARG A 74 11.16 -3.61 -5.91
C ARG A 74 11.87 -3.44 -7.23
N GLU A 75 11.59 -2.38 -7.95
CA GLU A 75 12.37 -2.05 -9.12
C GLU A 75 13.54 -1.14 -8.71
N SER A 76 14.73 -1.73 -8.63
CA SER A 76 15.98 -0.98 -8.54
C SER A 76 16.31 -0.39 -9.91
N TYR A 77 16.58 0.92 -9.95
CA TYR A 77 16.89 1.79 -11.10
C TYR A 77 15.71 2.65 -11.60
N SER A 78 15.79 3.93 -11.23
CA SER A 78 14.89 5.03 -11.52
C SER A 78 14.84 5.36 -13.02
N ASN A 79 13.97 4.66 -13.77
CA ASN A 79 13.62 4.99 -15.16
C ASN A 79 12.11 4.79 -15.44
N GLY A 80 11.26 5.24 -14.50
CA GLY A 80 9.80 5.24 -14.68
C GLY A 80 9.12 3.94 -14.26
N HIS A 81 9.54 3.36 -13.14
CA HIS A 81 8.96 2.16 -12.55
C HIS A 81 8.26 2.48 -11.24
N VAL A 82 7.26 1.66 -10.92
CA VAL A 82 6.57 1.66 -9.62
C VAL A 82 7.49 1.16 -8.53
N ASP A 83 7.46 1.79 -7.35
CA ASP A 83 8.36 1.42 -6.25
C ASP A 83 8.18 -0.03 -5.78
N LEU A 84 6.93 -0.50 -5.76
CA LEU A 84 6.58 -1.84 -5.30
C LEU A 84 5.55 -2.51 -6.22
N THR A 85 5.86 -3.72 -6.66
CA THR A 85 4.89 -4.63 -7.28
C THR A 85 4.65 -5.82 -6.35
N ILE A 86 3.42 -5.94 -5.85
CA ILE A 86 2.99 -7.01 -4.94
C ILE A 86 2.25 -8.06 -5.77
N ARG A 87 2.67 -9.32 -5.72
CA ARG A 87 2.03 -10.41 -6.48
C ARG A 87 1.73 -11.61 -5.60
N SER A 88 0.55 -12.17 -5.76
CA SER A 88 0.28 -13.50 -5.22
C SER A 88 0.90 -14.54 -6.14
N GLU A 89 1.67 -15.48 -5.58
CA GLU A 89 2.23 -16.63 -6.30
C GLU A 89 1.22 -17.78 -6.45
N SER A 90 -0.07 -17.51 -6.25
CA SER A 90 -1.15 -18.50 -6.38
C SER A 90 -1.32 -18.90 -7.84
N ILE A 91 -1.12 -20.19 -8.12
CA ILE A 91 -1.29 -20.80 -9.46
C ILE A 91 -2.71 -20.62 -9.99
N LYS A 92 -3.72 -20.52 -9.10
CA LYS A 92 -5.13 -20.52 -9.51
C LYS A 92 -5.66 -19.15 -9.90
N ARG A 93 -5.18 -18.08 -9.24
CA ARG A 93 -5.65 -16.70 -9.44
C ARG A 93 -4.51 -15.73 -9.10
N PRO A 94 -3.57 -15.48 -10.03
CA PRO A 94 -2.51 -14.51 -9.79
C PRO A 94 -3.12 -13.12 -9.65
N GLN A 95 -2.93 -12.52 -8.48
CA GLN A 95 -3.27 -11.15 -8.18
C GLN A 95 -2.02 -10.29 -8.23
N ARG A 96 -2.17 -9.04 -8.68
CA ARG A 96 -1.12 -8.03 -8.70
C ARG A 96 -1.65 -6.72 -8.14
N ARG A 97 -0.88 -6.07 -7.28
CA ARG A 97 -1.12 -4.70 -6.81
C ARG A 97 0.15 -3.88 -6.95
N LEU A 98 -0.05 -2.59 -7.15
CA LEU A 98 1.01 -1.60 -7.30
C LEU A 98 1.01 -0.72 -6.06
N ALA A 99 2.20 -0.37 -5.57
CA ALA A 99 2.34 0.63 -4.53
C ALA A 99 3.46 1.62 -4.85
N GLU A 100 3.17 2.91 -4.70
CA GLU A 100 4.15 3.99 -4.76
C GLU A 100 4.52 4.39 -3.33
N ALA A 101 5.79 4.53 -3.02
CA ALA A 101 6.30 4.84 -1.70
C ALA A 101 7.08 6.15 -1.73
N LYS A 102 6.77 7.08 -0.82
CA LYS A 102 7.41 8.40 -0.76
C LYS A 102 7.71 8.82 0.66
N ILE A 103 8.81 9.54 0.87
CA ILE A 103 8.96 10.31 2.11
C ILE A 103 8.00 11.50 2.06
N TYR A 104 7.17 11.66 3.09
CA TYR A 104 6.19 12.74 3.13
C TYR A 104 6.86 14.12 3.07
N ALA A 105 6.49 14.90 2.05
CA ALA A 105 7.00 16.26 1.82
C ALA A 105 5.88 17.29 1.57
N GLY A 106 4.61 16.92 1.76
CA GLY A 106 3.45 17.81 1.64
C GLY A 106 2.43 17.37 0.58
N PRO A 107 1.25 18.01 0.50
CA PRO A 107 0.16 17.59 -0.38
C PRO A 107 0.50 17.54 -1.87
N ALA A 108 1.41 18.41 -2.34
CA ALA A 108 1.84 18.39 -3.74
C ALA A 108 2.64 17.12 -4.09
N TYR A 109 3.53 16.69 -3.19
CA TYR A 109 4.30 15.45 -3.35
C TYR A 109 3.40 14.22 -3.21
N HIS A 110 2.43 14.27 -2.30
CA HIS A 110 1.40 13.24 -2.18
C HIS A 110 0.61 13.08 -3.50
N ALA A 111 0.14 14.18 -4.10
CA ALA A 111 -0.56 14.15 -5.38
C ALA A 111 0.33 13.61 -6.53
N GLN A 112 1.63 13.89 -6.52
CA GLN A 112 2.58 13.31 -7.48
C GLN A 112 2.70 11.79 -7.33
N ALA A 113 2.70 11.27 -6.10
CA ALA A 113 2.70 9.83 -5.86
C ALA A 113 1.45 9.15 -6.43
N ILE A 114 0.28 9.78 -6.24
CA ILE A 114 -0.98 9.33 -6.87
C ILE A 114 -0.86 9.36 -8.40
N GLU A 115 -0.33 10.44 -8.97
CA GLU A 115 -0.19 10.58 -10.41
C GLU A 115 0.73 9.51 -11.00
N GLN A 116 1.85 9.22 -10.34
CA GLN A 116 2.75 8.13 -10.73
C GLN A 116 2.02 6.78 -10.70
N LEU A 117 1.36 6.46 -9.57
CA LEU A 117 0.64 5.20 -9.41
C LEU A 117 -0.48 5.04 -10.44
N VAL A 118 -1.38 6.03 -10.53
CA VAL A 118 -2.62 5.95 -11.32
C VAL A 118 -2.34 6.17 -12.80
N SER A 119 -1.60 7.22 -13.16
CA SER A 119 -1.48 7.65 -14.56
C SER A 119 -0.29 7.06 -15.30
N ARG A 120 0.79 6.70 -14.60
CA ARG A 120 2.01 6.19 -15.25
C ARG A 120 2.13 4.67 -15.17
N TYR A 121 1.86 4.10 -14.00
CA TYR A 121 2.20 2.69 -13.75
C TYR A 121 0.99 1.76 -13.83
N SER A 122 -0.19 2.25 -13.45
CA SER A 122 -1.40 1.47 -13.58
C SER A 122 -1.83 1.36 -15.04
N THR A 123 -2.33 0.18 -15.40
CA THR A 123 -2.93 -0.05 -16.73
C THR A 123 -4.45 0.10 -16.73
N GLY A 124 -5.04 0.37 -15.56
CA GLY A 124 -6.48 0.30 -15.32
C GLY A 124 -7.03 -1.11 -15.12
N ARG A 125 -6.22 -2.17 -15.31
CA ARG A 125 -6.66 -3.56 -15.08
C ARG A 125 -6.78 -3.89 -13.59
N GLN A 126 -5.93 -3.28 -12.76
CA GLN A 126 -5.99 -3.44 -11.32
C GLN A 126 -6.95 -2.39 -10.77
N SER A 127 -7.97 -2.86 -10.07
CA SER A 127 -8.99 -2.03 -9.42
C SER A 127 -8.47 -1.30 -8.17
N ARG A 128 -7.29 -1.68 -7.67
CA ARG A 128 -6.72 -1.16 -6.42
C ARG A 128 -5.21 -0.94 -6.50
N GLY A 129 -4.74 0.12 -5.84
CA GLY A 129 -3.32 0.43 -5.62
C GLY A 129 -3.09 1.08 -4.26
N TYR A 130 -1.83 1.27 -3.89
CA TYR A 130 -1.44 1.80 -2.58
C TYR A 130 -0.47 2.97 -2.73
N VAL A 131 -0.62 3.98 -1.89
CA VAL A 131 0.39 5.03 -1.69
C VAL A 131 0.88 4.90 -0.26
N LEU A 132 2.17 4.64 -0.09
CA LEU A 132 2.83 4.63 1.21
C LEU A 132 3.58 5.94 1.43
N GLU A 133 3.28 6.62 2.53
CA GLU A 133 4.00 7.83 2.94
C GLU A 133 4.76 7.62 4.24
N TYR A 134 6.07 7.78 4.18
CA TYR A 134 6.95 7.73 5.35
C TYR A 134 6.99 9.11 6.02
N VAL A 135 6.37 9.23 7.18
CA VAL A 135 6.26 10.49 7.92
C VAL A 135 7.34 10.57 8.99
N LYS A 136 8.35 11.41 8.73
CA LYS A 136 9.51 11.65 9.62
C LYS A 136 9.38 12.93 10.46
N LYS A 137 8.16 13.41 10.65
CA LYS A 137 7.84 14.67 11.35
C LYS A 137 6.77 14.42 12.40
N PRO A 138 6.73 15.20 13.50
CA PRO A 138 5.69 15.07 14.51
C PRO A 138 4.30 15.35 13.94
N GLY A 139 3.28 14.83 14.61
CA GLY A 139 1.88 15.19 14.33
C GLY A 139 1.27 14.51 13.11
N ILE A 140 1.59 13.24 12.86
CA ILE A 140 1.05 12.46 11.73
C ILE A 140 -0.48 12.51 11.65
N SER A 141 -1.19 12.51 12.78
CA SER A 141 -2.65 12.62 12.81
C SER A 141 -3.15 13.89 12.12
N ASP A 142 -2.53 15.04 12.42
CA ASP A 142 -2.89 16.32 11.81
C ASP A 142 -2.48 16.38 10.34
N ILE A 143 -1.36 15.74 9.99
CA ILE A 143 -0.90 15.61 8.60
C ILE A 143 -1.96 14.88 7.77
N VAL A 144 -2.43 13.72 8.24
CA VAL A 144 -3.44 12.93 7.51
C VAL A 144 -4.77 13.68 7.37
N VAL A 145 -5.23 14.36 8.43
CA VAL A 145 -6.46 15.18 8.36
C VAL A 145 -6.32 16.28 7.30
N LYS A 146 -5.18 16.98 7.26
CA LYS A 146 -4.92 18.03 6.28
C LYS A 146 -4.79 17.49 4.85
N LEU A 147 -4.16 16.33 4.68
CA LEU A 147 -4.04 15.67 3.38
C LEU A 147 -5.41 15.32 2.81
N ARG A 148 -6.28 14.71 3.61
CA ARG A 148 -7.66 14.38 3.22
C ARG A 148 -8.46 15.62 2.87
N ALA A 149 -8.44 16.63 3.74
CA ALA A 149 -9.13 17.89 3.48
C ALA A 149 -8.66 18.56 2.18
N LYS A 150 -7.36 18.46 1.86
CA LYS A 150 -6.82 18.99 0.60
C LYS A 150 -7.26 18.15 -0.59
N ALA A 151 -7.22 16.83 -0.49
CA ALA A 151 -7.67 15.92 -1.54
C ALA A 151 -9.16 16.12 -1.87
N ASP A 152 -10.01 16.30 -0.84
CA ASP A 152 -11.45 16.52 -0.99
C ASP A 152 -11.81 17.91 -1.51
N LEU A 153 -10.88 18.87 -1.40
CA LEU A 153 -11.02 20.20 -2.00
C LEU A 153 -10.57 20.22 -3.46
N ASP A 154 -9.44 19.58 -3.76
CA ASP A 154 -8.77 19.69 -5.05
C ASP A 154 -9.18 18.62 -6.06
N PHE A 155 -9.64 17.46 -5.59
CA PHE A 155 -9.86 16.24 -6.38
C PHE A 155 -8.64 15.88 -7.25
N PRO A 156 -7.46 15.62 -6.64
CA PRO A 156 -6.22 15.39 -7.38
C PRO A 156 -6.34 14.16 -8.29
N VAL A 157 -5.68 14.20 -9.45
CA VAL A 157 -5.56 13.04 -10.36
C VAL A 157 -6.92 12.40 -10.68
N HIS A 158 -7.89 13.24 -11.09
CA HIS A 158 -9.25 12.80 -11.42
C HIS A 158 -9.95 12.00 -10.31
N GLN A 159 -9.70 12.36 -9.04
CA GLN A 159 -10.42 11.79 -7.90
C GLN A 159 -11.94 11.92 -8.10
N GLN A 160 -12.67 10.88 -7.71
CA GLN A 160 -14.11 10.78 -7.79
C GLN A 160 -14.70 10.79 -6.38
N GLY A 161 -15.39 11.87 -6.02
CA GLY A 161 -15.99 12.00 -4.70
C GLY A 161 -14.97 12.25 -3.58
N ALA A 162 -15.47 12.33 -2.35
CA ALA A 162 -14.66 12.56 -1.17
C ALA A 162 -13.91 11.29 -0.73
N THR A 163 -12.84 11.48 0.03
CA THR A 163 -12.07 10.41 0.67
C THR A 163 -12.91 9.68 1.73
N CYS A 164 -12.68 8.38 1.85
CA CYS A 164 -13.32 7.52 2.83
C CYS A 164 -12.32 7.06 3.88
N ASP A 165 -12.81 6.75 5.08
CA ASP A 165 -11.97 6.14 6.11
C ASP A 165 -11.50 4.75 5.68
N HIS A 166 -10.27 4.40 6.08
CA HIS A 166 -9.76 3.03 6.03
C HIS A 166 -9.65 2.49 7.47
N GLN A 167 -9.75 1.17 7.64
CA GLN A 167 -9.65 0.53 8.96
C GLN A 167 -8.27 0.72 9.63
N MET A 168 -7.20 0.75 8.82
CA MET A 168 -5.84 1.01 9.28
C MET A 168 -5.72 2.43 9.83
N LYS A 169 -5.04 2.56 10.98
CA LYS A 169 -4.78 3.87 11.58
C LYS A 169 -3.97 4.75 10.62
N TRP A 170 -4.37 6.02 10.52
CA TRP A 170 -3.74 7.00 9.62
C TRP A 170 -3.77 6.62 8.15
N ALA A 171 -4.72 5.77 7.76
CA ALA A 171 -5.00 5.46 6.36
C ALA A 171 -6.37 5.98 5.92
N TYR A 172 -6.51 6.22 4.63
CA TYR A 172 -7.77 6.59 3.99
C TYR A 172 -7.81 6.08 2.56
N ILE A 173 -8.98 6.20 1.93
CA ILE A 173 -9.24 5.72 0.56
C ILE A 173 -9.66 6.90 -0.31
N SER A 174 -9.22 6.92 -1.56
CA SER A 174 -9.80 7.71 -2.64
C SER A 174 -10.01 6.85 -3.87
N ASP A 175 -10.98 7.19 -4.71
CA ASP A 175 -11.22 6.52 -5.99
C ASP A 175 -10.82 7.47 -7.14
N HIS A 176 -10.04 7.01 -8.12
CA HIS A 176 -9.50 7.83 -9.22
C HIS A 176 -9.91 7.27 -10.57
N ARG A 177 -10.35 8.14 -11.49
CA ARG A 177 -10.66 7.73 -12.86
C ARG A 177 -9.39 7.62 -13.69
N HIS A 178 -9.05 6.40 -14.09
CA HIS A 178 -7.92 6.13 -14.96
C HIS A 178 -8.24 6.48 -16.43
N THR A 179 -7.21 6.66 -17.26
CA THR A 179 -7.36 6.96 -18.70
C THR A 179 -8.15 5.88 -19.45
N SER A 180 -8.10 4.62 -18.98
CA SER A 180 -8.92 3.51 -19.48
C SER A 180 -10.40 3.59 -19.10
N GLN A 181 -10.82 4.66 -18.41
CA GLN A 181 -12.16 4.86 -17.83
C GLN A 181 -12.52 4.00 -16.62
N GLU A 182 -11.67 3.03 -16.27
CA GLU A 182 -11.79 2.24 -15.05
C GLU A 182 -11.53 3.10 -13.81
N LEU A 183 -12.15 2.72 -12.69
CA LEU A 183 -11.87 3.32 -11.39
C LEU A 183 -10.77 2.53 -10.69
N ILE A 184 -9.76 3.26 -10.23
CA ILE A 184 -8.69 2.73 -9.40
C ILE A 184 -8.89 3.26 -7.98
N ARG A 185 -9.12 2.35 -7.04
CA ARG A 185 -9.14 2.63 -5.61
C ARG A 185 -7.73 2.74 -5.08
N VAL A 186 -7.37 3.89 -4.52
CA VAL A 186 -6.07 4.13 -3.90
C VAL A 186 -6.22 4.12 -2.39
N VAL A 187 -5.43 3.27 -1.73
CA VAL A 187 -5.31 3.25 -0.26
C VAL A 187 -4.07 4.04 0.12
N HIS A 188 -4.28 5.11 0.87
CA HIS A 188 -3.22 5.97 1.36
C HIS A 188 -2.83 5.52 2.75
N ILE A 189 -1.57 5.14 2.94
CA ILE A 189 -1.05 4.58 4.19
C ILE A 189 0.07 5.49 4.68
N ASN A 190 -0.10 6.05 5.87
CA ASN A 190 0.89 6.97 6.46
C ASN A 190 1.60 6.27 7.61
N VAL A 191 2.90 6.04 7.45
CA VAL A 191 3.76 5.32 8.40
C VAL A 191 4.46 6.32 9.31
N ASN A 192 4.27 6.20 10.62
CA ASN A 192 4.92 7.10 11.58
C ASN A 192 6.36 6.66 11.90
N LEU A 193 7.33 7.35 11.30
CA LEU A 193 8.76 7.17 11.59
C LEU A 193 9.33 8.26 12.51
N TYR A 194 8.46 9.13 13.06
CA TYR A 194 8.84 10.11 14.07
C TYR A 194 8.51 9.57 15.47
N ARG A 195 9.56 9.31 16.26
CA ARG A 195 9.49 8.91 17.67
C ARG A 195 10.34 9.81 18.54
#